data_AF-A0A7G2CCE1-F1
#
_entry.id   AF-A0A7G2CCE1-F1
#
_cell.length_a   1.000
_cell.length_b   1.000
_cell.length_c   1.000
_cell.angle_alpha   90.00
_cell.angle_beta   90.00
_cell.angle_gamma   90.00
#
_symmetry.space_group_name_H-M   'P 1'
#
loop_
_entity.id
_entity.type
_entity.pdbx_description
1 polymer ?
#
loop_
_entity_poly.entity_id
_entity_poly.type
_entity_poly.pdbx_seq_one_letter_code
_entity_poly.pdbx_strand_id
1 'polypeptide(L)'
;MSSERSTIRFEDLGEPVQKLLRHLKNDIEEDDLELLTFVSVKDMAKIYSDLSLYSNSEEEAASHAEEMWAELKGLLHERREQIKRRDEALQQRERALLEEEEKERQRQQQEDEEEKKEEEETPVVEEAAPAEEGTTDAAKDEADEAARREAAEKKEKKRLQREEKKRKKREARAREAEEERQQLLLEKELLEKQKREQRSKNQKKEWENYVLNHPLEFAERNQNIQQEKVAHLLNTPSVAVDPNAASEGNNAFLRRTYTPKCPNCFQKFPAPPPLWQCPYCYRREGKEIKVWQPDVDENYKSVCALCQCSVGRFTRHHCRSCGRLACGNCTNNRAVIQGMGYGGTVKVCDDCANMPGARVIRS
;
A
#
# COMPACT_ATOMS: atom_id res chain seq x y z
N MET A 1 -6.04 29.24 9.15
CA MET A 1 -4.98 29.01 8.16
C MET A 1 -5.69 28.57 6.88
N SER A 2 -5.72 29.42 5.85
CA SER A 2 -6.38 29.07 4.58
C SER A 2 -5.72 27.84 4.00
N SER A 3 -6.48 26.76 3.83
CA SER A 3 -6.09 25.66 2.96
C SER A 3 -6.07 26.24 1.55
N GLU A 4 -4.88 26.53 1.02
CA GLU A 4 -4.72 26.85 -0.40
C GLU A 4 -5.28 25.67 -1.18
N ARG A 5 -6.44 25.86 -1.82
CA ARG A 5 -7.04 24.87 -2.72
C ARG A 5 -6.08 24.72 -3.90
N SER A 6 -5.32 23.63 -3.93
CA SER A 6 -4.47 23.32 -5.07
C SER A 6 -5.34 22.71 -6.17
N THR A 7 -5.79 23.53 -7.12
CA THR A 7 -6.43 23.05 -8.34
C THR A 7 -5.38 22.86 -9.44
N ILE A 8 -5.57 21.84 -10.27
CA ILE A 8 -4.74 21.62 -11.46
C ILE A 8 -5.34 22.38 -12.64
N ARG A 9 -4.48 23.05 -13.43
CA ARG A 9 -4.91 23.70 -14.66
C ARG A 9 -5.22 22.66 -15.73
N PHE A 10 -6.21 22.94 -16.58
CA PHE A 10 -6.61 22.04 -17.65
C PHE A 10 -5.44 21.67 -18.58
N GLU A 11 -4.54 22.62 -18.88
CA GLU A 11 -3.38 22.40 -19.75
C GLU A 11 -2.33 21.44 -19.17
N ASP A 12 -2.29 21.32 -17.83
CA ASP A 12 -1.34 20.48 -17.09
C ASP A 12 -1.88 19.06 -16.87
N LEU A 13 -3.16 18.82 -17.18
CA LEU A 13 -3.76 17.48 -17.20
C LEU A 13 -3.11 16.62 -18.28
N GLY A 14 -3.01 15.32 -18.02
CA GLY A 14 -2.58 14.39 -19.05
C GLY A 14 -3.56 14.33 -20.22
N GLU A 15 -3.04 14.08 -21.42
CA GLU A 15 -3.83 14.01 -22.65
C GLU A 15 -5.05 13.05 -22.56
N PRO A 16 -4.97 11.86 -21.91
CA PRO A 16 -6.13 11.00 -21.73
C PRO A 16 -7.25 11.63 -20.90
N VAL A 17 -6.89 12.35 -19.84
CA VAL A 17 -7.85 13.05 -18.97
C VAL A 17 -8.49 14.20 -19.74
N GLN A 18 -7.69 15.01 -20.44
CA GLN A 18 -8.22 16.09 -21.29
C GLN A 18 -9.20 15.56 -22.35
N LYS A 19 -8.92 14.40 -22.94
CA LYS A 19 -9.82 13.74 -23.90
C LYS A 19 -11.10 13.27 -23.24
N LEU A 20 -11.02 12.62 -22.09
CA LEU A 20 -12.19 12.21 -21.32
C LEU A 20 -13.10 13.41 -21.02
N LEU A 21 -12.54 14.47 -20.46
CA LEU A 21 -13.28 15.67 -20.09
C LEU A 21 -13.93 16.37 -21.30
N ARG A 22 -13.31 16.33 -22.47
CA ARG A 22 -13.89 16.87 -23.72
C ARG A 22 -15.14 16.11 -24.22
N HIS A 23 -15.30 14.85 -23.83
CA HIS A 23 -16.48 14.05 -24.20
C HIS A 23 -17.62 14.20 -23.17
N LEU A 24 -17.36 14.83 -22.02
CA LEU A 24 -18.40 15.12 -21.04
C LEU A 24 -19.22 16.33 -21.50
N LYS A 25 -20.54 16.19 -21.47
CA LYS A 25 -21.48 17.25 -21.81
C LYS A 25 -21.79 18.20 -20.65
N ASN A 26 -21.31 17.87 -19.45
CA ASN A 26 -21.63 18.58 -18.20
C ASN A 26 -20.49 19.51 -17.76
N ASP A 27 -20.87 20.57 -17.05
CA ASP A 27 -19.91 21.47 -16.39
C ASP A 27 -19.16 20.72 -15.28
N ILE A 28 -17.84 20.91 -15.25
CA ILE A 28 -16.95 20.32 -14.23
C ILE A 28 -16.87 21.32 -13.08
N GLU A 29 -17.28 20.89 -11.89
CA GLU A 29 -17.25 21.74 -10.68
C GLU A 29 -15.80 22.01 -10.20
N GLU A 30 -15.62 23.05 -9.39
CA GLU A 30 -14.30 23.37 -8.81
C GLU A 30 -13.75 22.22 -7.96
N ASP A 31 -14.62 21.54 -7.20
CA ASP A 31 -14.28 20.36 -6.41
C ASP A 31 -13.83 19.20 -7.30
N ASP A 32 -14.41 19.04 -8.49
CA ASP A 32 -14.00 18.04 -9.47
C ASP A 32 -12.58 18.33 -9.99
N LEU A 33 -12.21 19.60 -10.17
CA LEU A 33 -10.84 20.00 -10.54
C LEU A 33 -9.82 19.74 -9.42
N GLU A 34 -10.21 19.87 -8.15
CA GLU A 34 -9.35 19.46 -7.03
C GLU A 34 -9.09 17.96 -7.05
N LEU A 35 -10.11 17.15 -7.32
CA LEU A 35 -9.99 15.69 -7.40
C LEU A 35 -9.02 15.26 -8.50
N LEU A 36 -9.00 15.98 -9.62
CA LEU A 36 -8.10 15.67 -10.72
C LEU A 36 -6.63 15.66 -10.30
N THR A 37 -6.21 16.44 -9.27
CA THR A 37 -4.82 16.40 -8.76
C THR A 37 -4.39 14.99 -8.30
N PHE A 38 -5.35 14.16 -7.91
CA PHE A 38 -5.11 12.81 -7.43
C PHE A 38 -4.97 11.79 -8.58
N VAL A 39 -5.24 12.13 -9.84
CA VAL A 39 -5.16 11.21 -11.00
C VAL A 39 -3.74 10.69 -11.19
N SER A 40 -3.56 9.38 -11.25
CA SER A 40 -2.26 8.75 -11.47
C SER A 40 -2.03 8.43 -12.95
N VAL A 41 -0.77 8.20 -13.32
CA VAL A 41 -0.39 7.73 -14.66
C VAL A 41 -1.11 6.45 -15.07
N LYS A 42 -1.40 5.54 -14.12
CA LYS A 42 -2.15 4.31 -14.40
C LYS A 42 -3.61 4.59 -14.73
N ASP A 43 -4.22 5.55 -14.04
CA ASP A 43 -5.58 5.99 -14.33
C ASP A 43 -5.62 6.58 -15.75
N MET A 44 -4.65 7.43 -16.11
CA MET A 44 -4.51 7.98 -17.47
C MET A 44 -4.34 6.89 -18.54
N ALA A 45 -3.50 5.89 -18.30
CA ALA A 45 -3.33 4.76 -19.20
C ALA A 45 -4.63 3.97 -19.41
N LYS A 46 -5.42 3.79 -18.34
CA LYS A 46 -6.71 3.10 -18.42
C LYS A 46 -7.74 3.92 -19.19
N ILE A 47 -7.83 5.23 -18.92
CA ILE A 47 -8.69 6.15 -19.67
C ILE A 47 -8.37 6.08 -21.16
N TYR A 48 -7.08 6.15 -21.52
CA TYR A 48 -6.63 6.08 -22.91
C TYR A 48 -7.07 4.77 -23.58
N SER A 49 -6.83 3.64 -22.92
CA SER A 49 -7.24 2.32 -23.42
C SER A 49 -8.75 2.22 -23.61
N ASP A 50 -9.53 2.63 -22.62
CA ASP A 50 -10.99 2.48 -22.68
C ASP A 50 -11.60 3.41 -23.73
N LEU A 51 -11.14 4.66 -23.83
CA LEU A 51 -11.58 5.57 -24.90
C LEU A 51 -11.32 5.00 -26.30
N SER A 52 -10.24 4.24 -26.49
CA SER A 52 -9.91 3.64 -27.79
C SER A 52 -10.83 2.47 -28.19
N LEU A 53 -11.52 1.85 -27.23
CA LEU A 53 -12.35 0.66 -27.48
C LEU A 53 -13.79 1.01 -27.88
N TYR A 54 -14.26 2.22 -27.59
CA TYR A 54 -15.68 2.58 -27.71
C TYR A 54 -15.97 3.65 -28.79
N SER A 55 -15.03 3.92 -29.70
CA SER A 55 -15.12 5.02 -30.68
C SER A 55 -15.87 4.67 -31.99
N ASN A 56 -17.04 4.02 -31.91
CA ASN A 56 -17.84 3.71 -33.10
C ASN A 56 -18.86 4.80 -33.46
N SER A 57 -19.32 5.60 -32.49
CA SER A 57 -20.19 6.77 -32.70
C SER A 57 -20.02 7.85 -31.61
N GLU A 58 -20.35 9.11 -31.91
CA GLU A 58 -20.18 10.23 -30.96
C GLU A 58 -21.13 10.15 -29.74
N GLU A 59 -22.35 9.66 -29.93
CA GLU A 59 -23.32 9.52 -28.83
C GLU A 59 -22.92 8.42 -27.84
N GLU A 60 -22.45 7.28 -28.33
CA GLU A 60 -21.92 6.21 -27.48
C GLU A 60 -20.67 6.67 -26.74
N ALA A 61 -19.78 7.42 -27.39
CA ALA A 61 -18.56 7.94 -26.76
C ALA A 61 -18.87 8.86 -25.57
N ALA A 62 -19.90 9.70 -25.66
CA ALA A 62 -20.33 10.57 -24.56
C ALA A 62 -20.88 9.78 -23.37
N SER A 63 -21.75 8.78 -23.62
CA SER A 63 -22.30 7.93 -22.55
C SER A 63 -21.21 7.12 -21.84
N HIS A 64 -20.27 6.54 -22.60
CA HIS A 64 -19.12 5.83 -22.01
C HIS A 64 -18.18 6.77 -21.24
N ALA A 65 -18.00 8.01 -21.72
CA ALA A 65 -17.23 9.02 -21.00
C ALA A 65 -17.86 9.38 -19.65
N GLU A 66 -19.19 9.52 -19.57
CA GLU A 66 -19.90 9.79 -18.32
C GLU A 66 -19.73 8.65 -17.30
N GLU A 67 -19.85 7.39 -17.74
CA GLU A 67 -19.61 6.24 -16.87
C GLU A 67 -18.16 6.18 -16.36
N MET A 68 -17.20 6.36 -17.27
CA MET A 68 -15.78 6.38 -16.90
C MET A 68 -15.47 7.52 -15.93
N TRP A 69 -16.07 8.70 -16.15
CA TRP A 69 -15.90 9.85 -15.26
C TRP A 69 -16.48 9.58 -13.88
N ALA A 70 -17.70 9.03 -13.80
CA ALA A 70 -18.33 8.68 -12.51
C ALA A 70 -17.48 7.68 -11.71
N GLU A 71 -16.95 6.64 -12.38
CA GLU A 71 -16.06 5.68 -11.73
C GLU A 71 -14.74 6.32 -11.29
N LEU A 72 -14.12 7.13 -12.15
CA LEU A 72 -12.88 7.83 -11.83
C LEU A 72 -13.07 8.76 -10.62
N LYS A 73 -14.15 9.55 -10.60
CA LYS A 73 -14.46 10.45 -9.48
C LYS A 73 -14.57 9.72 -8.16
N GLY A 74 -15.31 8.60 -8.12
CA GLY A 74 -15.43 7.78 -6.91
C GLY A 74 -14.07 7.34 -6.37
N LEU A 75 -13.14 7.00 -7.25
CA LEU A 75 -11.80 6.55 -6.88
C LEU A 75 -10.88 7.67 -6.42
N LEU A 76 -11.00 8.85 -7.04
CA LEU A 76 -10.26 10.03 -6.61
C LEU A 76 -10.74 10.49 -5.22
N HIS A 77 -12.04 10.43 -4.96
CA HIS A 77 -12.59 10.66 -3.62
C HIS A 77 -12.06 9.66 -2.60
N GLU A 78 -12.06 8.37 -2.93
CA GLU A 78 -11.52 7.35 -2.03
C GLU A 78 -10.03 7.59 -1.74
N ARG A 79 -9.24 7.94 -2.76
CA ARG A 79 -7.81 8.26 -2.60
C ARG A 79 -7.60 9.50 -1.73
N ARG A 80 -8.42 10.55 -1.89
CA ARG A 80 -8.41 11.76 -1.04
C ARG A 80 -8.73 11.41 0.41
N GLU A 81 -9.78 10.64 0.66
CA GLU A 81 -10.18 10.22 2.01
C GLU A 81 -9.13 9.31 2.67
N GLN A 82 -8.49 8.41 1.92
CA GLN A 82 -7.39 7.59 2.44
C GLN A 82 -6.20 8.44 2.92
N ILE A 83 -5.82 9.46 2.16
CA ILE A 83 -4.76 10.39 2.55
C ILE A 83 -5.16 11.15 3.81
N LYS A 84 -6.39 11.67 3.86
CA LYS A 84 -6.93 12.36 5.04
C LYS A 84 -6.92 11.46 6.29
N ARG A 85 -7.38 10.21 6.18
CA ARG A 85 -7.34 9.25 7.29
C ARG A 85 -5.93 8.97 7.78
N ARG A 86 -4.96 8.86 6.87
CA ARG A 86 -3.55 8.67 7.23
C ARG A 86 -3.00 9.89 7.98
N ASP A 87 -3.32 11.09 7.51
CA ASP A 87 -2.94 12.34 8.19
C ASP A 87 -3.54 12.42 9.60
N GLU A 88 -4.83 12.10 9.74
CA GLU A 88 -5.53 12.06 11.03
C GLU A 88 -4.93 11.00 11.98
N ALA A 89 -4.61 9.80 11.48
CA ALA A 89 -3.98 8.74 12.25
C ALA A 89 -2.59 9.16 12.77
N LEU A 90 -1.79 9.84 11.95
CA LEU A 90 -0.50 10.40 12.35
C LEU A 90 -0.64 11.47 13.43
N GLN A 91 -1.62 12.37 13.30
CA GLN A 91 -1.92 13.38 14.32
C GLN A 91 -2.40 12.75 15.64
N GLN A 92 -3.18 11.67 15.57
CA GLN A 92 -3.61 10.93 16.75
C GLN A 92 -2.43 10.28 17.46
N ARG A 93 -1.51 9.65 16.73
CA ARG A 93 -0.28 9.07 17.30
C ARG A 93 0.61 10.13 17.95
N GLU A 94 0.77 11.28 17.32
CA GLU A 94 1.51 12.41 17.92
C GLU A 94 0.88 12.87 19.24
N ARG A 95 -0.44 13.05 19.27
CA ARG A 95 -1.14 13.44 20.50
C ARG A 95 -0.99 12.40 21.60
N ALA A 96 -1.09 11.11 21.26
CA ALA A 96 -0.91 10.02 22.22
C ALA A 96 0.51 10.01 22.81
N LEU A 97 1.54 10.24 21.99
CA LEU A 97 2.92 10.34 22.45
C LEU A 97 3.11 11.50 23.43
N LEU A 98 2.58 12.69 23.10
CA LEU A 98 2.66 13.86 23.98
C LEU A 98 1.93 13.64 25.33
N GLU A 99 0.78 12.97 25.30
CA GLU A 99 0.03 12.62 26.50
C GLU A 99 0.80 11.61 27.37
N GLU A 100 1.44 10.61 26.76
CA GLU A 100 2.25 9.63 27.49
C GLU A 100 3.52 10.26 28.08
N GLU A 101 4.17 11.17 27.36
CA GLU A 101 5.30 11.96 27.88
C GLU A 101 4.86 12.82 29.08
N GLU A 102 3.65 13.40 29.05
CA GLU A 102 3.11 14.15 30.17
C GLU A 102 2.82 13.26 31.38
N LYS A 103 2.22 12.09 31.17
CA LYS A 103 2.00 11.09 32.23
C LYS A 103 3.31 10.63 32.84
N GLU A 104 4.36 10.39 32.06
CA GLU A 104 5.67 10.01 32.60
C GLU A 104 6.30 11.17 33.40
N ARG A 105 6.18 12.42 32.95
CA ARG A 105 6.62 13.59 33.74
C ARG A 105 5.89 13.69 35.08
N GLN A 106 4.58 13.46 35.10
CA GLN A 106 3.79 13.45 36.32
C GLN A 106 4.18 12.30 37.26
N ARG A 107 4.40 11.08 36.72
CA ARG A 107 4.91 9.94 37.50
C ARG A 107 6.28 10.23 38.10
N GLN A 108 7.18 10.85 37.33
CA GLN A 108 8.50 11.23 37.81
C GLN A 108 8.42 12.27 38.94
N GLN A 109 7.57 13.29 38.79
CA GLN A 109 7.34 14.29 39.84
C GLN A 109 6.79 13.66 41.12
N GLN A 110 5.83 12.74 41.01
CA GLN A 110 5.28 12.01 42.15
C GLN A 110 6.34 11.15 42.85
N GLU A 111 7.15 10.40 42.09
CA GLU A 111 8.25 9.60 42.65
C GLU A 111 9.29 10.49 43.36
N ASP A 112 9.64 11.66 42.80
CA ASP A 112 10.59 12.59 43.40
C ASP A 112 10.02 13.28 44.67
N GLU A 113 8.71 13.52 44.72
CA GLU A 113 8.02 14.02 45.93
C GLU A 113 7.92 12.96 47.03
N GLU A 114 7.66 11.70 46.68
CA GLU A 114 7.67 10.57 47.63
C GLU A 114 9.06 10.34 48.20
N GLU A 115 10.12 10.35 47.38
CA GLU A 115 11.50 10.20 47.85
C GLU A 115 11.91 11.34 48.80
N LYS A 116 11.52 12.59 48.52
CA LYS A 116 11.74 13.71 49.45
C LYS A 116 11.02 13.54 50.79
N LYS A 117 9.77 13.03 50.78
CA LYS A 117 9.01 12.75 52.00
C LYS A 117 9.64 11.63 52.82
N GLU A 118 10.12 10.56 52.17
CA GLU A 118 10.84 9.48 52.85
C GLU A 118 12.15 9.98 53.49
N GLU A 119 12.89 10.89 52.83
CA GLU A 119 14.09 11.51 53.39
C GLU A 119 13.78 12.42 54.60
N GLU A 120 12.70 13.20 54.56
CA GLU A 120 12.26 14.04 55.68
C GLU A 120 11.70 13.23 56.86
N GLU A 121 11.03 12.09 56.61
CA GLU A 121 10.48 11.21 57.65
C GLU A 121 11.50 10.24 58.27
N THR A 122 12.66 10.02 57.64
CA THR A 122 13.76 9.29 58.30
C THR A 122 14.39 10.16 59.40
N PRO A 123 14.24 9.82 60.70
CA PRO A 123 14.87 10.60 61.75
C PRO A 123 16.40 10.49 61.58
N VAL A 124 17.07 11.64 61.54
CA VAL A 124 18.49 11.73 61.85
C VAL A 124 18.65 11.06 63.21
N VAL A 125 19.27 9.89 63.24
CA VAL A 125 19.69 9.29 64.50
C VAL A 125 20.78 10.22 65.01
N GLU A 126 20.41 11.24 65.79
CA GLU A 126 21.34 11.93 66.67
C GLU A 126 22.04 10.85 67.48
N GLU A 127 23.37 10.82 67.41
CA GLU A 127 24.21 9.94 68.20
C GLU A 127 23.80 10.04 69.68
N ALA A 128 23.06 9.04 70.16
CA ALA A 128 22.74 8.93 71.57
C ALA A 128 24.06 8.72 72.32
N ALA A 129 24.43 9.69 73.15
CA ALA A 129 25.60 9.66 74.01
C ALA A 129 25.64 8.36 74.84
N PRO A 130 26.83 7.76 75.06
CA PRO A 130 26.93 6.51 75.77
C PRO A 130 26.57 6.71 77.25
N ALA A 131 25.58 5.95 77.73
CA ALA A 131 25.27 5.80 79.14
C ALA A 131 26.25 4.80 79.79
N GLU A 132 26.72 5.13 80.98
CA GLU A 132 27.79 4.43 81.69
C GLU A 132 27.42 3.05 82.26
N GLU A 133 28.44 2.19 82.22
CA GLU A 133 28.84 1.06 83.09
C GLU A 133 27.90 -0.12 83.38
N GLY A 134 28.32 -1.31 82.91
CA GLY A 134 27.89 -2.61 83.42
C GLY A 134 28.63 -3.79 82.77
N THR A 135 29.72 -4.25 83.40
CA THR A 135 30.43 -5.55 83.25
C THR A 135 30.46 -6.22 81.86
N THR A 136 31.61 -6.11 81.21
CA THR A 136 31.88 -6.50 79.81
C THR A 136 32.07 -8.01 79.59
N ASP A 137 31.28 -8.61 78.71
CA ASP A 137 31.77 -9.69 77.83
C ASP A 137 32.14 -9.02 76.50
N ALA A 138 33.29 -8.33 76.50
CA ALA A 138 33.71 -7.41 75.43
C ALA A 138 33.72 -8.08 74.04
N ALA A 139 33.96 -9.39 73.98
CA ALA A 139 33.94 -10.17 72.74
C ALA A 139 32.52 -10.33 72.15
N LYS A 140 31.48 -10.29 72.98
CA LYS A 140 30.08 -10.41 72.56
C LYS A 140 29.53 -9.08 72.04
N ASP A 141 29.90 -7.97 72.69
CA ASP A 141 29.56 -6.62 72.22
C ASP A 141 30.23 -6.29 70.88
N GLU A 142 31.48 -6.72 70.68
CA GLU A 142 32.22 -6.55 69.41
C GLU A 142 31.61 -7.39 68.27
N ALA A 143 31.13 -8.60 68.58
CA ALA A 143 30.43 -9.46 67.61
C ALA A 143 29.05 -8.91 67.22
N ASP A 144 28.29 -8.36 68.17
CA ASP A 144 27.00 -7.72 67.91
C ASP A 144 27.15 -6.40 67.11
N GLU A 145 28.18 -5.61 67.40
CA GLU A 145 28.55 -4.41 66.64
C GLU A 145 28.97 -4.76 65.19
N ALA A 146 29.77 -5.80 65.00
CA ALA A 146 30.14 -6.30 63.67
C ALA A 146 28.93 -6.81 62.88
N ALA A 147 28.01 -7.53 63.53
CA ALA A 147 26.77 -8.01 62.91
C ALA A 147 25.84 -6.85 62.50
N ARG A 148 25.78 -5.76 63.28
CA ARG A 148 25.05 -4.54 62.94
C ARG A 148 25.64 -3.82 61.74
N ARG A 149 26.98 -3.71 61.64
CA ARG A 149 27.67 -3.12 60.48
C ARG A 149 27.44 -3.94 59.22
N GLU A 150 27.57 -5.27 59.29
CA GLU A 150 27.31 -6.15 58.16
C GLU A 150 25.82 -6.08 57.70
N ALA A 151 24.89 -5.97 58.65
CA ALA A 151 23.47 -5.78 58.34
C ALA A 151 23.19 -4.41 57.68
N ALA A 152 23.85 -3.34 58.12
CA ALA A 152 23.77 -2.01 57.52
C ALA A 152 24.33 -1.99 56.09
N GLU A 153 25.50 -2.60 55.86
CA GLU A 153 26.09 -2.75 54.52
C GLU A 153 25.20 -3.57 53.57
N LYS A 154 24.59 -4.66 54.06
CA LYS A 154 23.63 -5.45 53.28
C LYS A 154 22.37 -4.66 52.95
N LYS A 155 21.88 -3.83 53.87
CA LYS A 155 20.72 -2.93 53.64
C LYS A 155 21.05 -1.88 52.60
N GLU A 156 22.23 -1.25 52.69
CA GLU A 156 22.71 -0.24 51.77
C GLU A 156 22.93 -0.81 50.36
N LYS A 157 23.58 -1.97 50.24
CA LYS A 157 23.75 -2.66 48.95
C LYS A 157 22.41 -2.99 48.28
N LYS A 158 21.41 -3.41 49.06
CA LYS A 158 20.04 -3.64 48.54
C LYS A 158 19.36 -2.35 48.09
N ARG A 159 19.60 -1.22 48.78
CA ARG A 159 19.10 0.11 48.39
C ARG A 159 19.68 0.54 47.04
N LEU A 160 21.00 0.52 46.90
CA LEU A 160 21.70 0.85 45.65
C LEU A 160 21.27 -0.04 44.48
N GLN A 161 21.08 -1.35 44.71
CA GLN A 161 20.55 -2.27 43.68
C GLN A 161 19.11 -1.93 43.24
N ARG A 162 18.26 -1.47 44.16
CA ARG A 162 16.89 -1.03 43.85
C ARG A 162 16.90 0.26 43.03
N GLU A 163 17.71 1.24 43.43
CA GLU A 163 17.90 2.51 42.72
C GLU A 163 18.45 2.28 41.29
N GLU A 164 19.48 1.44 41.15
CA GLU A 164 20.03 1.10 39.83
C GLU A 164 18.99 0.42 38.93
N LYS A 165 18.16 -0.47 39.50
CA LYS A 165 17.06 -1.12 38.75
C LYS A 165 15.99 -0.12 38.33
N LYS A 166 15.63 0.84 39.20
CA LYS A 166 14.71 1.95 38.85
C LYS A 166 15.29 2.78 37.70
N ARG A 167 16.57 3.21 37.80
CA ARG A 167 17.27 3.98 36.76
C ARG A 167 17.25 3.27 35.41
N LYS A 168 17.67 2.00 35.35
CA LYS A 168 17.68 1.20 34.11
C LYS A 168 16.28 1.10 33.48
N LYS A 169 15.23 1.00 34.31
CA LYS A 169 13.84 0.96 33.83
C LYS A 169 13.41 2.31 33.24
N ARG A 170 13.75 3.44 33.89
CA ARG A 170 13.48 4.79 33.37
C ARG A 170 14.23 5.02 32.04
N GLU A 171 15.51 4.67 31.97
CA GLU A 171 16.32 4.77 30.74
C GLU A 171 15.77 3.89 29.61
N ALA A 172 15.30 2.68 29.90
CA ALA A 172 14.68 1.82 28.90
C ALA A 172 13.41 2.43 28.31
N ARG A 173 12.51 2.97 29.15
CA ARG A 173 11.29 3.67 28.72
C ARG A 173 11.60 4.92 27.91
N ALA A 174 12.58 5.71 28.34
CA ALA A 174 13.00 6.92 27.63
C ALA A 174 13.51 6.60 26.22
N ARG A 175 14.28 5.51 26.07
CA ARG A 175 14.73 5.04 24.74
C ARG A 175 13.57 4.60 23.86
N GLU A 176 12.62 3.84 24.40
CA GLU A 176 11.43 3.39 23.66
C GLU A 176 10.59 4.59 23.17
N ALA A 177 10.37 5.59 24.02
CA ALA A 177 9.67 6.82 23.65
C ALA A 177 10.45 7.63 22.59
N GLU A 178 11.78 7.70 22.69
CA GLU A 178 12.62 8.36 21.69
C GLU A 178 12.58 7.64 20.33
N GLU A 179 12.64 6.32 20.32
CA GLU A 179 12.49 5.51 19.11
C GLU A 179 11.12 5.74 18.45
N GLU A 180 10.04 5.74 19.22
CA GLU A 180 8.69 6.04 18.72
C GLU A 180 8.59 7.45 18.14
N ARG A 181 9.20 8.45 18.81
CA ARG A 181 9.27 9.83 18.33
C ARG A 181 10.02 9.93 16.99
N GLN A 182 11.17 9.27 16.87
CA GLN A 182 11.95 9.24 15.63
C GLN A 182 11.16 8.58 14.49
N GLN A 183 10.46 7.47 14.75
CA GLN A 183 9.60 6.83 13.76
C GLN A 183 8.48 7.76 13.28
N LEU A 184 7.81 8.45 14.21
CA LEU A 184 6.75 9.41 13.89
C LEU A 184 7.27 10.59 13.05
N LEU A 185 8.48 11.09 13.35
CA LEU A 185 9.13 12.14 12.56
C LEU A 185 9.41 11.67 11.12
N LEU A 186 10.00 10.49 10.96
CA LEU A 186 10.28 9.92 9.63
C LEU A 186 9.00 9.71 8.81
N GLU A 187 7.92 9.23 9.44
CA GLU A 187 6.65 9.02 8.75
C GLU A 187 6.01 10.35 8.34
N LYS A 188 6.10 11.39 9.18
CA LYS A 188 5.66 12.75 8.83
C LYS A 188 6.46 13.36 7.69
N GLU A 189 7.78 13.21 7.71
CA GLU A 189 8.65 13.69 6.62
C GLU A 189 8.31 13.00 5.29
N LEU A 190 8.07 11.69 5.32
CA LEU A 190 7.65 10.93 4.14
C LEU A 190 6.30 11.43 3.61
N LEU A 191 5.34 11.66 4.50
CA LEU A 191 4.03 12.19 4.13
C LEU A 191 4.15 13.60 3.53
N GLU A 192 4.92 14.49 4.13
CA GLU A 192 5.16 15.84 3.59
C GLU A 192 5.86 15.80 2.23
N LYS A 193 6.83 14.90 2.05
CA LYS A 193 7.46 14.67 0.75
C LYS A 193 6.41 14.25 -0.30
N GLN A 194 5.53 13.31 0.03
CA GLN A 194 4.46 12.88 -0.88
C GLN A 194 3.49 14.02 -1.20
N LYS A 195 3.13 14.86 -0.22
CA LYS A 195 2.30 16.06 -0.45
C LYS A 195 2.99 17.08 -1.36
N ARG A 196 4.31 17.28 -1.21
CA ARG A 196 5.09 18.16 -2.10
C ARG A 196 5.15 17.62 -3.53
N GLU A 197 5.39 16.32 -3.69
CA GLU A 197 5.34 15.65 -5.00
C GLU A 197 3.95 15.79 -5.63
N GLN A 198 2.88 15.64 -4.84
CA GLN A 198 1.51 15.83 -5.32
C GLN A 198 1.21 17.28 -5.72
N ARG A 199 1.66 18.29 -4.95
CA ARG A 199 1.48 19.71 -5.28
C ARG A 199 2.27 20.16 -6.52
N SER A 200 3.42 19.53 -6.77
CA SER A 200 4.29 19.83 -7.93
C SER A 200 4.00 18.95 -9.15
N LYS A 201 2.92 18.16 -9.08
CA LYS A 201 2.57 17.18 -10.09
C LYS A 201 2.15 17.85 -11.39
N ASN A 202 2.79 17.46 -12.48
CA ASN A 202 2.41 17.86 -13.83
C ASN A 202 2.02 16.58 -14.60
N GLN A 203 0.72 16.31 -14.68
CA GLN A 203 0.21 15.07 -15.26
C GLN A 203 0.59 14.94 -16.73
N LYS A 204 0.60 16.04 -17.48
CA LYS A 204 1.05 16.05 -18.87
C LYS A 204 2.48 15.54 -19.00
N LYS A 205 3.42 16.09 -18.22
CA LYS A 205 4.82 15.65 -18.23
C LYS A 205 4.97 14.20 -17.74
N GLU A 206 4.23 13.80 -16.71
CA GLU A 206 4.22 12.41 -16.23
C GLU A 206 3.70 11.44 -17.29
N TRP A 207 2.64 11.82 -18.01
CA TRP A 207 2.08 11.04 -19.11
C TRP A 207 3.05 10.95 -20.29
N GLU A 208 3.65 12.07 -20.70
CA GLU A 208 4.66 12.07 -21.78
C GLU A 208 5.86 11.18 -21.42
N ASN A 209 6.37 11.28 -20.19
CA ASN A 209 7.45 10.42 -19.71
C ASN A 209 7.01 8.95 -19.69
N TYR A 210 5.80 8.67 -19.22
CA TYR A 210 5.23 7.34 -19.27
C TYR A 210 5.16 6.83 -20.71
N VAL A 211 4.60 7.57 -21.66
CA VAL A 211 4.54 7.10 -23.06
C VAL A 211 5.93 6.87 -23.66
N LEU A 212 6.93 7.69 -23.32
CA LEU A 212 8.31 7.55 -23.78
C LEU A 212 9.03 6.31 -23.23
N ASN A 213 8.83 6.02 -21.93
CA ASN A 213 9.57 4.98 -21.21
C ASN A 213 8.73 3.72 -20.94
N HIS A 214 7.42 3.79 -21.13
CA HIS A 214 6.56 2.64 -21.05
C HIS A 214 6.89 1.80 -22.27
N PRO A 215 7.29 0.53 -22.08
CA PRO A 215 7.50 -0.35 -23.20
C PRO A 215 6.16 -0.41 -23.95
N LEU A 216 6.08 0.22 -25.12
CA LEU A 216 5.44 -0.50 -26.21
C LEU A 216 6.10 -1.88 -26.19
N GLU A 217 5.35 -2.96 -26.32
CA GLU A 217 5.90 -4.31 -26.41
C GLU A 217 6.86 -4.54 -27.61
N PHE A 218 7.49 -3.50 -28.13
CA PHE A 218 8.69 -3.59 -28.94
C PHE A 218 9.88 -3.35 -28.01
N ALA A 219 10.37 -4.46 -27.46
CA ALA A 219 11.65 -4.53 -26.79
C ALA A 219 12.69 -3.68 -27.52
N GLU A 220 13.44 -2.90 -26.75
CA GLU A 220 14.65 -2.20 -27.17
C GLU A 220 15.52 -3.12 -28.04
N ARG A 221 15.39 -2.98 -29.35
CA ARG A 221 16.49 -3.25 -30.25
C ARG A 221 16.88 -1.88 -30.77
N ASN A 222 18.11 -1.48 -30.48
CA ASN A 222 18.82 -0.49 -31.28
C ASN A 222 18.89 -1.02 -32.72
N GLN A 223 17.82 -0.81 -33.47
CA GLN A 223 17.83 -0.91 -34.91
C GLN A 223 17.85 0.52 -35.41
N ASN A 224 18.91 0.84 -36.15
CA ASN A 224 18.98 2.05 -36.94
C ASN A 224 17.92 1.94 -38.04
N ILE A 225 16.67 2.26 -37.71
CA ILE A 225 15.55 2.24 -38.65
C ILE A 225 15.66 3.52 -39.46
N GLN A 226 16.25 3.42 -40.65
CA GLN A 226 16.03 4.44 -41.66
C GLN A 226 14.58 4.31 -42.14
N GLN A 227 13.78 5.35 -41.88
CA GLN A 227 12.43 5.44 -42.42
C GLN A 227 12.52 5.70 -43.93
N GLU A 228 12.48 4.64 -44.74
CA GLU A 228 12.15 4.78 -46.15
C GLU A 228 10.63 4.91 -46.31
N LYS A 229 10.19 5.96 -46.99
CA LYS A 229 8.79 6.14 -47.38
C LYS A 229 8.41 5.03 -48.36
N VAL A 230 7.68 4.04 -47.89
CA VAL A 230 7.08 3.02 -48.76
C VAL A 230 5.85 3.63 -49.43
N ALA A 231 5.85 3.65 -50.76
CA ALA A 231 4.68 4.04 -51.55
C ALA A 231 3.58 2.97 -51.40
N HIS A 232 2.40 3.37 -50.94
CA HIS A 232 1.22 2.52 -50.92
C HIS A 232 0.74 2.26 -52.35
N LEU A 233 1.20 1.18 -52.98
CA LEU A 233 0.54 0.60 -54.13
C LEU A 233 -0.41 -0.49 -53.61
N LEU A 234 -1.69 -0.14 -53.55
CA LEU A 234 -2.78 -1.09 -53.32
C LEU A 234 -2.75 -2.14 -54.44
N ASN A 235 -2.38 -3.36 -54.09
CA ASN A 235 -2.77 -4.57 -54.82
C ASN A 235 -3.03 -5.66 -53.78
N THR A 236 -4.32 -5.87 -53.49
CA THR A 236 -4.82 -7.00 -52.72
C THR A 236 -4.72 -8.27 -53.57
N PRO A 237 -4.20 -9.40 -53.06
CA PRO A 237 -4.45 -10.68 -53.71
C PRO A 237 -5.88 -11.11 -53.42
N SER A 238 -6.67 -11.31 -54.47
CA SER A 238 -7.98 -11.94 -54.39
C SER A 238 -7.79 -13.40 -53.98
N VAL A 239 -8.13 -13.72 -52.74
CA VAL A 239 -8.31 -15.10 -52.28
C VAL A 239 -9.81 -15.32 -52.19
N ALA A 240 -10.31 -16.27 -52.99
CA ALA A 240 -11.72 -16.65 -53.00
C ALA A 240 -12.15 -17.06 -51.59
N VAL A 241 -13.15 -16.37 -51.06
CA VAL A 241 -13.72 -16.62 -49.72
C VAL A 241 -14.85 -17.61 -49.88
N ASP A 242 -14.78 -18.71 -49.14
CA ASP A 242 -15.84 -19.71 -49.01
C ASP A 242 -17.06 -19.07 -48.30
N PRO A 243 -18.30 -19.11 -48.84
CA PRO A 243 -19.42 -18.33 -48.32
C PRO A 243 -19.94 -18.74 -46.93
N ASN A 244 -19.40 -19.81 -46.33
CA ASN A 244 -19.86 -20.35 -45.04
C ASN A 244 -18.87 -20.16 -43.87
N ALA A 245 -17.77 -19.43 -44.05
CA ALA A 245 -16.88 -19.10 -42.94
C ALA A 245 -17.37 -17.84 -42.20
N ALA A 246 -17.93 -18.03 -41.00
CA ALA A 246 -18.30 -16.93 -40.11
C ALA A 246 -17.09 -16.01 -39.84
N SER A 247 -17.30 -14.72 -40.04
CA SER A 247 -16.28 -13.67 -39.93
C SER A 247 -15.80 -13.48 -38.50
N GLU A 248 -14.70 -14.14 -38.13
CA GLU A 248 -13.93 -13.74 -36.94
C GLU A 248 -13.08 -12.53 -37.30
N GLY A 249 -13.61 -11.36 -36.92
CA GLY A 249 -13.00 -10.06 -37.16
C GLY A 249 -11.58 -9.95 -36.61
N ASN A 250 -10.78 -9.17 -37.34
CA ASN A 250 -9.39 -8.80 -37.12
C ASN A 250 -9.10 -8.10 -35.79
N ASN A 251 -9.38 -8.76 -34.66
CA ASN A 251 -9.01 -8.34 -33.30
C ASN A 251 -7.84 -9.20 -32.76
N ALA A 252 -7.02 -9.73 -33.65
CA ALA A 252 -5.89 -10.58 -33.30
C ALA A 252 -4.65 -9.79 -32.82
N PHE A 253 -4.58 -8.48 -33.09
CA PHE A 253 -3.36 -7.71 -32.89
C PHE A 253 -3.20 -7.07 -31.49
N LEU A 254 -4.21 -7.17 -30.61
CA LEU A 254 -4.13 -6.73 -29.21
C LEU A 254 -3.90 -7.89 -28.21
N ARG A 255 -3.59 -9.11 -28.68
CA ARG A 255 -3.44 -10.30 -27.83
C ARG A 255 -1.99 -10.72 -27.53
N ARG A 256 -1.08 -9.78 -27.29
CA ARG A 256 0.22 -10.06 -26.68
C ARG A 256 0.31 -9.32 -25.36
N THR A 257 0.11 -10.05 -24.27
CA THR A 257 1.10 -10.14 -23.17
C THR A 257 0.95 -11.44 -22.38
N TYR A 258 -0.15 -12.19 -22.53
CA TYR A 258 -0.43 -13.38 -21.70
C TYR A 258 -1.20 -14.45 -22.48
N THR A 259 -0.55 -15.60 -22.75
CA THR A 259 -1.25 -16.80 -23.23
C THR A 259 -2.05 -17.40 -22.07
N PRO A 260 -3.39 -17.43 -22.12
CA PRO A 260 -4.20 -17.95 -21.02
C PRO A 260 -3.77 -19.37 -20.64
N LYS A 261 -3.50 -19.59 -19.35
CA LYS A 261 -3.05 -20.87 -18.80
C LYS A 261 -3.93 -21.28 -17.62
N CYS A 262 -4.31 -22.54 -17.53
CA CYS A 262 -5.01 -23.06 -16.35
C CYS A 262 -4.06 -23.12 -15.14
N PRO A 263 -4.42 -22.57 -13.97
CA PRO A 263 -3.57 -22.65 -12.78
C PRO A 263 -3.47 -24.04 -12.17
N ASN A 264 -4.45 -24.92 -12.41
CA ASN A 264 -4.47 -26.28 -11.85
C ASN A 264 -3.71 -27.26 -12.77
N CYS A 265 -4.13 -27.38 -14.03
CA CYS A 265 -3.55 -28.36 -14.94
C CYS A 265 -2.49 -27.80 -15.90
N PHE A 266 -2.19 -26.50 -15.80
CA PHE A 266 -1.17 -25.82 -16.60
C PHE A 266 -1.38 -25.82 -18.12
N GLN A 267 -2.55 -26.27 -18.60
CA GLN A 267 -2.91 -26.23 -20.00
C GLN A 267 -2.92 -24.78 -20.51
N LYS A 268 -2.24 -24.53 -21.62
CA LYS A 268 -2.27 -23.26 -22.34
C LYS A 268 -3.43 -23.27 -23.34
N PHE A 269 -4.05 -22.11 -23.53
CA PHE A 269 -5.15 -21.91 -24.46
C PHE A 269 -4.80 -20.78 -25.45
N PRO A 270 -5.17 -20.92 -26.74
CA PRO A 270 -5.00 -19.84 -27.72
C PRO A 270 -5.94 -18.66 -27.46
N ALA A 271 -7.09 -18.92 -26.84
CA ALA A 271 -8.04 -17.92 -26.34
C ALA A 271 -8.61 -18.39 -24.98
N PRO A 272 -9.08 -17.47 -24.12
CA PRO A 272 -9.77 -17.86 -22.88
C PRO A 272 -10.96 -18.79 -23.19
N PRO A 273 -11.13 -19.91 -22.46
CA PRO A 273 -12.26 -20.81 -22.67
C PRO A 273 -13.60 -20.15 -22.26
N PRO A 274 -14.76 -20.69 -22.67
CA PRO A 274 -16.07 -20.18 -22.26
C PRO A 274 -16.23 -20.13 -20.73
N LEU A 275 -16.83 -19.05 -20.21
CA LEU A 275 -16.92 -18.76 -18.76
C LEU A 275 -15.57 -18.77 -18.03
N TRP A 276 -14.50 -18.72 -18.82
CA TRP A 276 -13.10 -18.88 -18.45
C TRP A 276 -12.86 -20.15 -17.64
N GLN A 277 -13.73 -21.16 -17.77
CA GLN A 277 -13.57 -22.43 -17.06
C GLN A 277 -12.64 -23.34 -17.84
N CYS A 278 -11.67 -23.96 -17.17
CA CYS A 278 -10.79 -24.93 -17.78
C CYS A 278 -11.56 -26.22 -18.12
N PRO A 279 -11.79 -26.54 -19.42
CA PRO A 279 -12.56 -27.72 -19.79
C PRO A 279 -11.82 -29.02 -19.44
N TYR A 280 -10.49 -28.97 -19.29
CA TYR A 280 -9.67 -30.14 -18.95
C TYR A 280 -9.77 -30.51 -17.47
N CYS A 281 -9.84 -29.53 -16.57
CA CYS A 281 -10.03 -29.80 -15.13
C CYS A 281 -11.46 -30.26 -14.87
N TYR A 282 -12.43 -29.63 -15.54
CA TYR A 282 -13.82 -30.03 -15.41
C TYR A 282 -14.03 -31.47 -15.91
N ARG A 283 -13.56 -31.82 -17.11
CA ARG A 283 -13.72 -33.19 -17.64
C ARG A 283 -12.97 -34.26 -16.85
N ARG A 284 -11.75 -33.98 -16.38
CA ARG A 284 -10.92 -35.00 -15.72
C ARG A 284 -11.23 -35.17 -14.24
N GLU A 285 -11.55 -34.09 -13.56
CA GLU A 285 -11.63 -34.06 -12.08
C GLU A 285 -12.95 -33.48 -11.57
N GLY A 286 -13.86 -33.06 -12.45
CA GLY A 286 -15.10 -32.38 -12.05
C GLY A 286 -14.88 -30.99 -11.44
N LYS A 287 -13.66 -30.43 -11.51
CA LYS A 287 -13.31 -29.17 -10.85
C LYS A 287 -13.54 -27.96 -11.73
N GLU A 288 -14.27 -26.97 -11.21
CA GLU A 288 -14.45 -25.67 -11.84
C GLU A 288 -13.25 -24.75 -11.56
N ILE A 289 -12.28 -24.78 -12.47
CA ILE A 289 -11.07 -23.95 -12.37
C ILE A 289 -11.14 -22.80 -13.36
N LYS A 290 -11.08 -21.55 -12.87
CA LYS A 290 -11.02 -20.36 -13.71
C LYS A 290 -9.62 -20.17 -14.32
N VAL A 291 -9.60 -19.88 -15.60
CA VAL A 291 -8.50 -19.38 -16.44
C VAL A 291 -8.62 -17.85 -16.47
N TRP A 292 -7.56 -17.16 -16.88
CA TRP A 292 -7.52 -15.70 -16.98
C TRP A 292 -8.81 -15.10 -17.54
N GLN A 293 -9.47 -14.30 -16.70
CA GLN A 293 -10.70 -13.61 -16.99
C GLN A 293 -10.37 -12.34 -17.80
N PRO A 294 -10.98 -12.13 -18.98
CA PRO A 294 -10.90 -10.89 -19.73
C PRO A 294 -11.49 -9.73 -18.95
N ASP A 295 -10.99 -8.53 -19.22
CA ASP A 295 -11.50 -7.29 -18.65
C ASP A 295 -12.90 -6.93 -19.19
N VAL A 296 -13.31 -7.47 -20.33
CA VAL A 296 -14.60 -7.22 -20.98
C VAL A 296 -15.26 -8.57 -21.30
N ASP A 297 -16.30 -8.91 -20.54
CA ASP A 297 -17.20 -10.03 -20.84
C ASP A 297 -18.61 -9.61 -20.47
N GLU A 298 -19.49 -9.54 -21.46
CA GLU A 298 -20.91 -9.17 -21.31
C GLU A 298 -21.66 -10.09 -20.34
N ASN A 299 -21.15 -11.31 -20.12
CA ASN A 299 -21.82 -12.32 -19.30
C ASN A 299 -21.34 -12.38 -17.84
N TYR A 300 -20.30 -11.64 -17.46
CA TYR A 300 -19.78 -11.74 -16.10
C TYR A 300 -19.63 -10.38 -15.44
N LYS A 301 -20.34 -10.24 -14.33
CA LYS A 301 -20.41 -9.02 -13.54
C LYS A 301 -19.00 -8.61 -13.10
N SER A 302 -18.76 -7.31 -13.12
CA SER A 302 -17.70 -6.56 -12.45
C SER A 302 -17.67 -6.86 -10.94
N VAL A 303 -17.34 -8.10 -10.53
CA VAL A 303 -17.30 -8.55 -9.14
C VAL A 303 -16.03 -9.33 -8.83
N CYS A 304 -15.56 -9.20 -7.60
CA CYS A 304 -14.38 -9.90 -7.10
C CYS A 304 -14.67 -11.40 -6.94
N ALA A 305 -13.85 -12.26 -7.53
CA ALA A 305 -14.04 -13.71 -7.42
C ALA A 305 -13.74 -14.29 -6.02
N LEU A 306 -13.26 -13.47 -5.07
CA LEU A 306 -12.97 -13.87 -3.69
C LEU A 306 -14.06 -13.37 -2.73
N CYS A 307 -14.33 -12.05 -2.73
CA CYS A 307 -15.27 -11.44 -1.79
C CYS A 307 -16.60 -10.99 -2.40
N GLN A 308 -16.81 -11.18 -3.71
CA GLN A 308 -18.01 -10.81 -4.46
C GLN A 308 -18.37 -9.31 -4.43
N CYS A 309 -17.50 -8.43 -3.92
CA CYS A 309 -17.71 -6.99 -4.01
C CYS A 309 -17.68 -6.52 -5.47
N SER A 310 -18.33 -5.40 -5.78
CA SER A 310 -18.22 -4.79 -7.10
C SER A 310 -16.79 -4.32 -7.39
N VAL A 311 -16.39 -4.39 -8.66
CA VAL A 311 -15.05 -4.05 -9.15
C VAL A 311 -15.19 -3.23 -10.43
N GLY A 312 -15.07 -1.91 -10.32
CA GLY A 312 -15.10 -0.98 -11.45
C GLY A 312 -13.87 -1.11 -12.36
N ARG A 313 -13.93 -0.47 -13.53
CA ARG A 313 -12.91 -0.50 -14.60
C ARG A 313 -11.51 -0.19 -14.10
N PHE A 314 -11.37 0.78 -13.20
CA PHE A 314 -10.09 1.22 -12.63
C PHE A 314 -9.65 0.41 -11.39
N THR A 315 -10.55 -0.33 -10.75
CA THR A 315 -10.24 -1.18 -9.59
C THR A 315 -10.09 -2.66 -9.93
N ARG A 316 -10.22 -3.02 -11.22
CA ARG A 316 -9.97 -4.38 -11.69
C ARG A 316 -8.54 -4.78 -11.45
N HIS A 317 -8.38 -5.91 -10.78
CA HIS A 317 -7.10 -6.57 -10.68
C HIS A 317 -7.25 -8.04 -11.05
N HIS A 318 -6.33 -8.53 -11.86
CA HIS A 318 -6.25 -9.94 -12.16
C HIS A 318 -5.12 -10.59 -11.35
N CYS A 319 -5.39 -11.74 -10.75
CA CYS A 319 -4.35 -12.54 -10.12
C CYS A 319 -3.42 -13.11 -11.19
N ARG A 320 -2.11 -12.88 -11.12
CA ARG A 320 -1.16 -13.42 -12.12
C ARG A 320 -0.93 -14.93 -12.00
N SER A 321 -1.43 -15.57 -10.93
CA SER A 321 -1.37 -17.02 -10.74
C SER A 321 -2.61 -17.71 -11.32
N CYS A 322 -3.81 -17.33 -10.86
CA CYS A 322 -5.06 -17.99 -11.29
C CYS A 322 -5.86 -17.24 -12.36
N GLY A 323 -5.54 -15.97 -12.61
CA GLY A 323 -6.19 -15.16 -13.62
C GLY A 323 -7.62 -14.69 -13.28
N ARG A 324 -8.12 -14.95 -12.07
CA ARG A 324 -9.42 -14.43 -11.62
C ARG A 324 -9.40 -12.90 -11.45
N LEU A 325 -10.53 -12.26 -11.76
CA LEU A 325 -10.84 -10.87 -11.41
C LEU A 325 -11.00 -10.76 -9.90
N ALA A 326 -10.33 -9.78 -9.31
CA ALA A 326 -10.31 -9.52 -7.89
C ALA A 326 -10.20 -8.02 -7.62
N CYS A 327 -10.64 -7.59 -6.44
CA CYS A 327 -10.50 -6.20 -6.00
C CYS A 327 -9.09 -5.93 -5.42
N GLY A 328 -8.83 -4.66 -5.10
CA GLY A 328 -7.63 -4.20 -4.38
C GLY A 328 -7.32 -5.04 -3.16
N ASN A 329 -8.30 -5.12 -2.26
CA ASN A 329 -8.16 -5.75 -0.94
C ASN A 329 -7.81 -7.24 -1.03
N CYS A 330 -8.39 -7.96 -2.00
CA CYS A 330 -8.13 -9.38 -2.21
C CYS A 330 -6.85 -9.67 -3.00
N THR A 331 -6.07 -8.65 -3.38
CA THR A 331 -4.83 -8.76 -4.17
C THR A 331 -3.68 -7.94 -3.60
N ASN A 332 -3.57 -7.91 -2.27
CA ASN A 332 -2.49 -7.22 -1.58
C ASN A 332 -1.16 -7.99 -1.59
N ASN A 333 -1.20 -9.28 -1.90
CA ASN A 333 -0.02 -10.14 -1.88
C ASN A 333 0.75 -10.11 -3.22
N ARG A 334 2.08 -10.23 -3.14
CA ARG A 334 2.97 -10.44 -4.30
C ARG A 334 3.71 -11.76 -4.16
N ALA A 335 3.87 -12.49 -5.26
CA ALA A 335 4.58 -13.78 -5.25
C ALA A 335 5.48 -13.95 -6.48
N VAL A 336 6.55 -14.74 -6.30
CA VAL A 336 7.33 -15.24 -7.44
C VAL A 336 6.64 -16.47 -7.99
N ILE A 337 6.18 -16.41 -9.25
CA ILE A 337 5.51 -17.53 -9.92
C ILE A 337 6.48 -18.20 -10.89
N GLN A 338 7.17 -19.24 -10.42
CA GLN A 338 8.13 -19.98 -11.23
C GLN A 338 7.44 -20.63 -12.46
N GLY A 339 8.10 -20.59 -13.62
CA GLY A 339 7.60 -21.23 -14.84
C GLY A 339 6.49 -20.48 -15.60
N MET A 340 6.13 -19.26 -15.19
CA MET A 340 5.23 -18.37 -15.95
C MET A 340 5.95 -17.24 -16.70
N GLY A 341 7.27 -17.22 -16.71
CA GLY A 341 8.07 -16.25 -17.47
C GLY A 341 8.13 -14.85 -16.85
N TYR A 342 7.61 -14.66 -15.64
CA TYR A 342 7.79 -13.41 -14.90
C TYR A 342 9.20 -13.32 -14.33
N GLY A 343 9.94 -12.26 -14.65
CA GLY A 343 11.29 -12.01 -14.14
C GLY A 343 11.36 -11.53 -12.69
N GLY A 344 10.23 -11.44 -11.98
CA GLY A 344 10.15 -10.91 -10.62
C GLY A 344 8.81 -11.18 -9.94
N THR A 345 8.57 -10.53 -8.81
CA THR A 345 7.31 -10.69 -8.07
C THR A 345 6.12 -10.08 -8.79
N VAL A 346 5.00 -10.79 -8.79
CA VAL A 346 3.75 -10.36 -9.42
C VAL A 346 2.60 -10.42 -8.42
N LYS A 347 1.58 -9.58 -8.66
CA LYS A 347 0.38 -9.50 -7.81
C LYS A 347 -0.43 -10.81 -7.88
N VAL A 348 -0.78 -11.35 -6.72
CA VAL A 348 -1.60 -12.57 -6.59
C VAL A 348 -2.76 -12.33 -5.64
N CYS A 349 -3.84 -13.13 -5.76
CA CYS A 349 -4.93 -13.05 -4.81
C CYS A 349 -4.59 -13.83 -3.53
N ASP A 350 -5.34 -13.57 -2.46
CA ASP A 350 -5.09 -14.18 -1.15
C ASP A 350 -5.13 -15.70 -1.18
N ASP A 351 -6.07 -16.31 -1.92
CA ASP A 351 -6.10 -17.77 -2.13
C ASP A 351 -4.78 -18.29 -2.72
N CYS A 352 -4.23 -17.59 -3.72
CA CYS A 352 -2.99 -17.99 -4.37
C CYS A 352 -1.76 -17.71 -3.52
N ALA A 353 -1.81 -16.67 -2.68
CA ALA A 353 -0.75 -16.38 -1.72
C ALA A 353 -0.67 -17.47 -0.64
N ASN A 354 -1.81 -18.04 -0.25
CA ASN A 354 -1.88 -19.09 0.77
C ASN A 354 -1.69 -20.52 0.20
N MET A 355 -1.45 -20.67 -1.11
CA MET A 355 -1.20 -21.99 -1.69
C MET A 355 0.15 -22.58 -1.23
N PRO A 356 0.22 -23.89 -0.93
CA PRO A 356 1.48 -24.56 -0.60
C PRO A 356 2.53 -24.36 -1.70
N GLY A 357 3.72 -23.90 -1.33
CA GLY A 357 4.82 -23.64 -2.26
C GLY A 357 4.85 -22.24 -2.88
N ALA A 358 3.88 -21.36 -2.57
CA ALA A 358 3.94 -19.97 -2.98
C ALA A 358 5.06 -19.22 -2.22
N ARG A 359 6.05 -18.69 -2.95
CA ARG A 359 7.04 -17.75 -2.37
C ARG A 359 6.43 -16.34 -2.37
N VAL A 360 5.67 -16.03 -1.33
CA VAL A 360 4.99 -14.74 -1.14
C VAL A 360 5.93 -13.75 -0.47
N ILE A 361 5.96 -12.53 -1.00
CA ILE A 361 6.47 -11.34 -0.33
C ILE A 361 5.25 -10.59 0.20
N ARG A 362 5.06 -10.62 1.52
CA ARG A 362 4.06 -9.79 2.19
C ARG A 362 4.62 -8.38 2.25
N SER A 363 3.88 -7.43 1.70
CA SER A 363 4.19 -6.00 1.73
C SER A 363 4.00 -5.41 3.12
#